data_AF-A0A1Y1LZL1-F1
#
_entry.id   AF-A0A1Y1LZL1-F1
#
_cell.length_a   1.000
_cell.length_b   1.000
_cell.length_c   1.000
_cell.angle_alpha   90.00
_cell.angle_beta   90.00
_cell.angle_gamma   90.00
#
_symmetry.space_group_name_H-M   'P 1'
#
loop_
_entity.id
_entity.type
_entity.pdbx_description
1 polymer ?
#
loop_
_entity_poly.entity_id
_entity_poly.type
_entity_poly.pdbx_seq_one_letter_code
_entity_poly.pdbx_strand_id
1 'polypeptide(L)'
;MSDNIDDLRNMLITFRVSELQMLLGFAGRNKSGRKNELQQRALELLHVRSHPIHQKIRDLYKTIQQSGALNNSSANQSGNDSPSLSMPQQQGNSSRTTATVHPYNVDARQMSIHF
;
A
#
# COMPACT_ATOMS: atom_id res chain seq x y z
N MET A 1 -7.12 -27.78 -12.23
CA MET A 1 -7.65 -26.44 -11.88
C MET A 1 -8.16 -25.80 -13.15
N SER A 2 -9.47 -25.82 -13.38
CA SER A 2 -10.07 -25.07 -14.48
C SER A 2 -9.98 -23.58 -14.12
N ASP A 3 -9.29 -22.76 -14.93
CA ASP A 3 -9.37 -21.30 -14.84
C ASP A 3 -10.86 -20.91 -15.03
N ASN A 4 -11.58 -20.74 -13.92
CA ASN A 4 -12.98 -20.33 -13.96
C ASN A 4 -13.03 -18.88 -14.46
N ILE A 5 -13.43 -18.70 -15.72
CA ILE A 5 -13.53 -17.39 -16.37
C ILE A 5 -14.44 -16.45 -15.56
N ASP A 6 -15.46 -16.98 -14.89
CA ASP A 6 -16.30 -16.23 -13.96
C ASP A 6 -15.53 -15.60 -12.80
N ASP A 7 -14.55 -16.30 -12.23
CA ASP A 7 -13.72 -15.76 -11.15
C ASP A 7 -12.83 -14.60 -11.67
N LEU A 8 -12.20 -14.79 -12.83
CA LEU A 8 -11.42 -13.75 -13.50
C LEU A 8 -12.28 -12.54 -13.88
N ARG A 9 -13.53 -12.76 -14.30
CA ARG A 9 -14.50 -11.71 -14.58
C ARG A 9 -14.84 -10.91 -13.32
N ASN A 10 -15.09 -11.60 -12.20
CA ASN A 10 -15.35 -10.95 -10.91
C ASN A 10 -14.15 -10.11 -10.46
N MET A 11 -12.92 -10.61 -10.62
CA MET A 11 -11.71 -9.82 -10.35
C MET A 11 -11.64 -8.57 -11.23
N LEU A 12 -11.92 -8.69 -12.53
CA LEU A 12 -11.89 -7.58 -13.49
C LEU A 12 -12.91 -6.46 -13.14
N ILE A 13 -14.06 -6.82 -12.56
CA ILE A 13 -15.07 -5.85 -12.13
C ILE A 13 -14.53 -4.96 -10.99
N THR A 14 -13.66 -5.50 -10.13
CA THR A 14 -13.03 -4.76 -9.03
C THR A 14 -11.94 -3.78 -9.47
N PHE A 15 -11.38 -3.96 -10.68
CA PHE A 15 -10.27 -3.14 -11.16
C PHE A 15 -10.69 -1.69 -11.41
N ARG A 16 -9.75 -0.78 -11.14
CA ARG A 16 -9.86 0.64 -11.51
C ARG A 16 -9.30 0.87 -12.91
N VAL A 17 -9.44 2.11 -13.39
CA VAL A 17 -8.97 2.51 -14.74
C VAL A 17 -7.49 2.20 -14.93
N SER A 18 -6.63 2.47 -13.95
CA SER A 18 -5.17 2.26 -14.08
C SER A 18 -4.81 0.80 -14.27
N GLU A 19 -5.44 -0.12 -13.54
CA GLU A 19 -5.20 -1.56 -13.64
C GLU A 19 -5.76 -2.13 -14.95
N LEU A 20 -6.92 -1.65 -15.40
CA LEU A 20 -7.47 -1.97 -16.72
C LEU A 20 -6.54 -1.50 -17.84
N GLN A 21 -5.98 -0.29 -17.72
CA GLN A 21 -5.00 0.25 -18.67
C GLN A 21 -3.71 -0.59 -18.67
N MET A 22 -3.24 -1.03 -17.52
CA MET A 22 -2.06 -1.89 -17.42
C MET A 22 -2.30 -3.23 -18.11
N LEU A 23 -3.47 -3.86 -17.89
CA LEU A 23 -3.85 -5.11 -18.55
C LEU A 23 -3.96 -4.96 -20.07
N LEU A 24 -4.65 -3.91 -20.55
CA LEU A 24 -4.80 -3.65 -21.98
C LEU A 24 -3.46 -3.31 -22.63
N GLY A 25 -2.59 -2.58 -21.95
CA GLY A 25 -1.23 -2.29 -22.41
C GLY A 25 -0.38 -3.56 -22.56
N PHE A 26 -0.49 -4.48 -21.61
CA PHE A 26 0.17 -5.78 -21.67
C PHE A 26 -0.34 -6.63 -22.85
N ALA A 27 -1.63 -6.55 -23.16
CA ALA A 27 -2.25 -7.25 -24.29
C ALA A 27 -2.10 -6.54 -25.65
N GLY A 28 -1.42 -5.38 -25.71
CA GLY A 28 -1.31 -4.58 -26.95
C GLY A 28 -2.63 -3.95 -27.41
N ARG A 29 -3.61 -3.79 -26.51
CA ARG A 29 -4.91 -3.16 -26.77
C ARG A 29 -4.91 -1.68 -26.39
N ASN A 30 -5.89 -0.95 -26.94
CA ASN A 30 -6.03 0.48 -26.69
C ASN A 30 -6.42 0.77 -25.22
N LYS A 31 -5.59 1.59 -24.55
CA LYS A 31 -5.68 1.96 -23.12
C LYS A 31 -6.53 3.20 -22.86
N SER A 32 -6.97 3.90 -23.90
CA SER A 32 -7.76 5.12 -23.77
C SER A 32 -9.26 4.81 -23.78
N GLY A 33 -10.02 5.52 -22.95
CA GLY A 33 -11.47 5.38 -22.82
C GLY A 33 -11.98 5.48 -21.38
N ARG A 34 -13.30 5.41 -21.21
CA ARG A 34 -13.95 5.35 -19.89
C ARG A 34 -13.84 3.95 -19.28
N LYS A 35 -14.01 3.82 -17.95
CA LYS A 35 -13.93 2.53 -17.23
C LYS A 35 -14.71 1.41 -17.91
N ASN A 36 -15.97 1.66 -18.30
CA ASN A 36 -16.82 0.67 -18.97
C ASN A 36 -16.24 0.19 -20.30
N GLU A 37 -15.70 1.09 -21.12
CA GLU A 37 -15.09 0.72 -22.40
C GLU A 37 -13.84 -0.14 -22.19
N LEU A 38 -13.00 0.24 -21.23
CA LEU A 38 -11.80 -0.53 -20.88
C LEU A 38 -12.17 -1.91 -20.32
N GLN A 39 -13.22 -1.99 -19.49
CA GLN A 39 -13.74 -3.26 -18.98
C GLN A 39 -14.26 -4.14 -20.10
N GLN A 40 -15.08 -3.62 -21.01
CA GLN A 40 -15.61 -4.40 -22.14
C GLN A 40 -14.48 -4.99 -22.99
N ARG A 41 -13.46 -4.19 -23.32
CA ARG A 41 -12.28 -4.67 -24.05
C ARG A 41 -11.49 -5.72 -23.27
N ALA A 42 -11.39 -5.58 -21.96
CA ALA A 42 -10.71 -6.58 -21.12
C ALA A 42 -11.54 -7.87 -20.94
N LEU A 43 -12.87 -7.80 -20.97
CA LEU A 43 -13.74 -8.99 -21.03
C LEU A 43 -13.56 -9.76 -22.34
N GLU A 44 -13.39 -9.07 -23.47
CA GLU A 44 -13.07 -9.73 -24.73
C GLU A 44 -11.74 -10.49 -24.66
N LEU A 45 -10.74 -9.99 -23.91
CA LEU A 45 -9.47 -10.71 -23.72
C LEU A 45 -9.63 -12.03 -22.96
N LEU A 46 -10.64 -12.15 -22.07
CA LEU A 46 -10.94 -13.39 -21.37
C LEU A 46 -11.50 -14.47 -22.31
N HIS A 47 -12.24 -14.08 -23.35
CA HIS A 47 -12.79 -15.02 -24.34
C HIS A 47 -11.72 -15.66 -25.23
N VAL A 48 -10.57 -14.99 -25.40
CA VAL A 48 -9.46 -15.48 -26.24
C VAL A 48 -8.67 -16.62 -25.55
N ARG A 49 -9.00 -17.01 -24.31
CA ARG A 49 -8.35 -18.07 -23.51
C ARG A 49 -6.82 -17.96 -23.47
N SER A 50 -6.30 -16.75 -23.30
CA SER A 50 -4.87 -16.52 -23.22
C SER A 50 -4.38 -16.69 -21.77
N HIS A 51 -3.69 -17.81 -21.48
CA HIS A 51 -3.07 -18.07 -20.18
C HIS A 51 -2.28 -16.89 -19.57
N PRO A 52 -1.42 -16.15 -20.30
CA PRO A 52 -0.71 -15.01 -19.72
C PRO A 52 -1.63 -13.87 -19.28
N ILE A 53 -2.79 -13.69 -19.93
CA ILE A 53 -3.79 -12.69 -19.52
C ILE A 53 -4.43 -13.10 -18.18
N HIS A 54 -4.79 -14.38 -18.04
CA HIS A 54 -5.38 -14.89 -16.80
C HIS A 54 -4.42 -14.74 -15.62
N GLN A 55 -3.12 -15.00 -15.85
CA GLN A 55 -2.10 -14.82 -14.83
C GLN A 55 -1.95 -13.34 -14.45
N LYS A 56 -2.01 -12.44 -15.43
CA LYS A 56 -1.90 -10.99 -15.20
C LYS A 56 -3.08 -10.44 -14.38
N ILE A 57 -4.29 -10.94 -14.61
CA ILE A 57 -5.48 -10.57 -13.82
C ILE A 57 -5.29 -10.99 -12.36
N ARG A 58 -4.85 -12.22 -12.11
CA ARG A 58 -4.61 -12.71 -10.74
C ARG A 58 -3.52 -11.91 -10.01
N ASP A 59 -2.45 -11.54 -10.71
CA ASP A 59 -1.36 -10.72 -10.18
C ASP A 59 -1.83 -9.32 -9.78
N LEU A 60 -2.57 -8.65 -10.67
CA LEU A 60 -3.17 -7.34 -10.41
C LEU A 60 -4.15 -7.40 -9.23
N TYR A 61 -5.01 -8.41 -9.19
CA TYR A 61 -5.98 -8.58 -8.10
C TYR A 61 -5.30 -8.77 -6.73
N LYS A 62 -4.23 -9.57 -6.66
CA LYS A 62 -3.43 -9.72 -5.43
C LYS A 62 -2.75 -8.41 -5.02
N THR A 63 -2.23 -7.66 -5.98
CA THR A 63 -1.62 -6.35 -5.74
C THR A 63 -2.64 -5.36 -5.18
N ILE A 64 -3.86 -5.34 -5.74
CA ILE A 64 -4.98 -4.52 -5.25
C ILE A 64 -5.37 -4.93 -3.83
N GLN A 65 -5.41 -6.23 -3.51
CA GLN A 65 -5.67 -6.66 -2.13
C GLN A 65 -4.58 -6.24 -1.16
N GLN A 66 -3.30 -6.35 -1.52
CA GLN A 66 -2.19 -5.94 -0.66
C GLN A 66 -2.11 -4.42 -0.48
N SER A 67 -2.37 -3.66 -1.54
CA SER A 67 -2.40 -2.19 -1.49
C SER A 67 -3.70 -1.65 -0.87
N GLY A 68 -4.80 -2.39 -0.97
CA GLY A 68 -6.08 -2.12 -0.30
C GLY A 68 -6.15 -2.61 1.15
N ALA A 69 -5.28 -3.53 1.56
CA ALA A 69 -5.15 -3.99 2.96
C ALA A 69 -4.62 -2.89 3.90
N LEU A 70 -4.11 -1.78 3.36
CA LEU A 70 -3.83 -0.57 4.14
C LEU A 70 -5.09 0.23 4.50
N ASN A 71 -6.28 -0.17 4.00
CA ASN A 71 -7.53 0.58 4.22
C ASN A 71 -8.74 -0.27 4.64
N ASN A 72 -8.55 -1.57 4.95
CA ASN A 72 -9.63 -2.40 5.51
C ASN A 72 -9.09 -3.43 6.53
N SER A 73 -8.53 -2.93 7.63
CA SER A 73 -8.26 -3.70 8.84
C SER A 73 -9.58 -4.02 9.56
N SER A 74 -10.30 -5.04 9.08
CA SER A 74 -11.41 -5.68 9.80
C SER A 74 -11.54 -7.15 9.41
N ALA A 75 -10.48 -7.94 9.64
CA ALA A 75 -10.59 -9.38 9.75
C ALA A 75 -9.72 -9.81 10.94
N ASN A 76 -10.40 -9.85 12.07
CA ASN A 76 -9.93 -10.26 13.38
C ASN A 76 -9.61 -11.78 13.38
N GLN A 77 -8.65 -12.18 14.24
CA GLN A 77 -8.28 -13.55 14.71
C GLN A 77 -7.02 -14.14 14.06
N SER A 78 -6.09 -14.77 14.79
CA SER A 78 -5.91 -15.00 16.22
C SER A 78 -4.48 -15.56 16.40
N GLY A 79 -3.71 -15.00 17.33
CA GLY A 79 -2.38 -15.45 17.71
C GLY A 79 -2.13 -15.06 19.15
N ASN A 80 -2.53 -15.96 20.04
CA ASN A 80 -2.43 -15.86 21.48
C ASN A 80 -0.97 -16.01 21.92
N ASP A 81 -0.36 -14.95 22.45
CA ASP A 81 0.80 -15.09 23.33
C ASP A 81 0.79 -14.04 24.45
N SER A 82 0.40 -14.52 25.63
CA SER A 82 0.77 -13.99 26.94
C SER A 82 0.94 -15.24 27.81
N PRO A 83 1.99 -15.35 28.66
CA PRO A 83 2.03 -14.52 29.87
C PRO A 83 3.43 -14.09 30.39
N SER A 84 3.43 -12.95 31.08
CA SER A 84 4.12 -12.62 32.35
C SER A 84 5.63 -12.80 32.48
N LEU A 85 6.35 -11.73 32.90
CA LEU A 85 7.02 -11.68 34.22
C LEU A 85 7.64 -10.27 34.49
N SER A 86 7.34 -9.70 35.67
CA SER A 86 8.21 -8.88 36.57
C SER A 86 8.93 -7.63 36.00
N MET A 87 9.02 -6.45 36.62
CA MET A 87 9.00 -6.01 38.03
C MET A 87 9.05 -4.45 38.02
N PRO A 88 8.32 -3.71 38.88
CA PRO A 88 8.54 -2.29 39.08
C PRO A 88 9.44 -2.05 40.30
N GLN A 89 10.66 -1.52 40.11
CA GLN A 89 11.53 -1.17 41.24
C GLN A 89 12.15 0.23 41.08
N GLN A 90 11.49 1.18 41.74
CA GLN A 90 12.04 2.21 42.66
C GLN A 90 13.07 3.23 42.16
N GLN A 91 12.56 4.46 42.00
CA GLN A 91 12.90 5.63 42.82
C GLN A 91 14.31 5.67 43.43
N GLY A 92 15.20 6.42 42.76
CA GLY A 92 16.50 6.86 43.27
C GLY A 92 16.57 8.39 43.22
N ASN A 93 16.62 8.97 44.40
CA ASN A 93 16.64 10.39 44.73
C ASN A 93 17.98 11.06 44.36
N SER A 94 17.98 12.16 43.58
CA SER A 94 19.06 13.15 43.64
C SER A 94 18.63 14.51 43.10
N SER A 95 18.28 15.39 44.03
CA SER A 95 18.29 16.83 43.88
C SER A 95 19.69 17.35 43.50
N ARG A 96 19.71 18.53 42.87
CA ARG A 96 20.76 19.56 42.83
C ARG A 96 21.67 19.63 41.60
N THR A 97 21.50 20.77 40.91
CA THR A 97 22.53 21.72 40.42
C THR A 97 23.74 21.15 39.70
N THR A 98 23.94 21.53 38.43
CA THR A 98 24.93 22.51 37.97
C THR A 98 24.98 22.49 36.43
N ALA A 99 25.22 23.66 35.84
CA ALA A 99 25.24 23.90 34.41
C ALA A 99 26.26 23.02 33.66
N THR A 100 25.78 22.19 32.75
CA THR A 100 26.60 21.66 31.64
C THR A 100 26.23 22.44 30.38
N VAL A 101 27.16 23.33 30.02
CA VAL A 101 27.22 24.11 28.80
C VAL A 101 27.28 23.16 27.61
N HIS A 102 26.30 23.20 26.72
CA HIS A 102 26.44 22.68 25.36
C HIS A 102 26.89 23.83 24.45
N PRO A 103 28.13 23.81 23.91
CA PRO A 103 28.59 24.81 22.97
C PRO A 103 28.14 24.48 21.55
N TYR A 104 27.92 25.53 20.77
CA TYR A 104 27.62 25.60 19.32
C TYR A 104 26.14 25.54 18.91
N ASN A 105 25.41 26.57 19.31
CA ASN A 105 24.31 27.10 18.51
C ASN A 105 24.92 27.98 17.41
N VAL A 106 24.62 27.67 16.14
CA VAL A 106 25.15 28.38 14.96
C VAL A 106 24.70 29.85 14.99
N ASP A 107 25.68 30.75 15.01
CA ASP A 107 25.57 32.22 15.04
C ASP A 107 24.82 32.73 13.79
N ALA A 108 23.51 32.93 13.91
CA ALA A 108 22.73 33.75 12.99
C ALA A 108 23.08 35.23 13.25
N ARG A 109 24.25 35.61 12.73
CA ARG A 109 24.79 36.94 12.85
C ARG A 109 23.95 37.91 12.02
N GLN A 110 23.08 38.61 12.73
CA GLN A 110 22.39 39.81 12.30
C GLN A 110 23.40 40.84 11.81
N MET A 111 23.34 41.19 10.53
CA MET A 111 23.95 42.41 9.99
C MET A 111 22.83 43.42 9.74
N SER A 112 22.38 44.05 10.83
CA SER A 112 21.57 45.27 10.80
C SER A 112 22.54 46.44 10.90
N ILE A 113 22.97 46.99 9.77
CA ILE A 113 23.75 48.24 9.72
C ILE A 113 22.76 49.36 9.43
N HIS A 114 22.71 50.29 10.37
CA HIS A 114 21.87 51.47 10.42
C HIS A 114 22.67 52.68 9.93
N PHE A 115 22.08 53.52 9.09
CA PHE A 115 22.13 54.97 9.18
C PHE A 115 20.82 55.53 8.60
#